data_AF-A0A2A4QRU5-F1
#
_entry.id   AF-A0A2A4QRU5-F1
#
_cell.length_a   1.000
_cell.length_b   1.000
_cell.length_c   1.000
_cell.angle_alpha   90.00
_cell.angle_beta   90.00
_cell.angle_gamma   90.00
#
_symmetry.space_group_name_H-M   'P 1'
#
loop_
_entity.id
_entity.type
_entity.pdbx_description
1 polymer ?
#
loop_
_entity_poly.entity_id
_entity_poly.type
_entity_poly.pdbx_seq_one_letter_code
_entity_poly.pdbx_strand_id
1 'polypeptide(L)'
;MTKDQKHQTSTVTLPTFQAVQDRGDHEALQIFTHAFRNARQGRDEIKVLSAIHKTADITGQSDAFISKILVEHGLLAPRLSFPQDFLDHIDQSFIRQEEGRFSILSKSYRSVLQFWSDHGEDPFAFVRRGHKAYQTPSFLTA
;
A
#
# COMPACT_ATOMS: atom_id res chain seq x y z
N MET A 1 -7.45 -8.57 -37.97
CA MET A 1 -6.28 -7.88 -37.39
C MET A 1 -6.22 -8.23 -35.93
N THR A 2 -5.06 -8.69 -35.49
CA THR A 2 -4.88 -9.65 -34.40
C THR A 2 -4.56 -8.94 -33.09
N LYS A 3 -5.33 -9.28 -32.05
CA LYS A 3 -5.05 -9.30 -30.60
C LYS A 3 -3.80 -8.55 -30.10
N ASP A 4 -4.03 -7.49 -29.32
CA ASP A 4 -3.12 -7.00 -28.28
C ASP A 4 -3.88 -6.80 -26.96
N GLN A 5 -4.39 -7.89 -26.40
CA GLN A 5 -4.66 -7.93 -24.96
C GLN A 5 -3.32 -8.15 -24.26
N LYS A 6 -2.63 -7.04 -23.96
CA LYS A 6 -1.53 -7.01 -23.00
C LYS A 6 -2.02 -7.72 -21.74
N HIS A 7 -1.42 -8.88 -21.48
CA HIS A 7 -1.73 -9.70 -20.34
C HIS A 7 -1.52 -8.85 -19.09
N GLN A 8 -2.63 -8.57 -18.42
CA GLN A 8 -2.67 -7.93 -17.12
C GLN A 8 -2.08 -8.96 -16.16
N THR A 9 -0.78 -8.88 -15.93
CA THR A 9 -0.09 -9.69 -14.93
C THR A 9 -0.61 -9.26 -13.57
N SER A 10 -1.58 -10.01 -13.07
CA SER A 10 -2.06 -9.94 -11.69
C SER A 10 -0.91 -10.24 -10.73
N THR A 11 -0.14 -9.22 -10.32
CA THR A 11 1.01 -9.36 -9.43
C THR A 11 0.67 -9.07 -7.96
N VAL A 12 -0.43 -9.60 -7.44
CA VAL A 12 -0.74 -9.45 -6.00
C VAL A 12 -0.14 -10.61 -5.22
N THR A 13 0.70 -10.32 -4.22
CA THR A 13 1.19 -11.30 -3.24
C THR A 13 0.35 -11.17 -1.97
N LEU A 14 -0.30 -12.27 -1.56
CA LEU A 14 -1.15 -12.30 -0.37
C LEU A 14 -0.31 -12.36 0.92
N PRO A 15 -0.84 -11.82 2.03
CA PRO A 15 -0.13 -11.83 3.30
C PRO A 15 0.03 -13.26 3.84
N THR A 16 1.10 -13.47 4.61
CA THR A 16 1.48 -14.77 5.17
C THR A 16 1.13 -14.84 6.65
N PHE A 17 0.46 -15.92 7.07
CA PHE A 17 0.00 -16.13 8.45
C PHE A 17 1.07 -16.63 9.42
N GLN A 18 2.29 -16.93 8.95
CA GLN A 18 3.21 -17.85 9.64
C GLN A 18 3.86 -17.34 10.95
N ALA A 19 3.57 -16.11 11.41
CA ALA A 19 4.16 -15.60 12.65
C ALA A 19 3.30 -14.54 13.39
N VAL A 20 1.98 -14.56 13.22
CA VAL A 20 1.11 -13.54 13.83
C VAL A 20 0.91 -13.86 15.31
N GLN A 21 1.57 -13.11 16.21
CA GLN A 21 1.39 -13.26 17.66
C GLN A 21 0.22 -12.44 18.20
N ASP A 22 -0.13 -11.34 17.52
CA ASP A 22 -1.23 -10.47 17.90
C ASP A 22 -2.58 -11.05 17.43
N ARG A 23 -3.53 -11.15 18.35
CA ARG A 23 -4.85 -11.74 18.06
C ARG A 23 -5.67 -10.88 17.10
N GLY A 24 -5.55 -9.56 17.20
CA GLY A 24 -6.27 -8.61 16.34
C GLY A 24 -5.74 -8.64 14.91
N ASP A 25 -4.41 -8.69 14.75
CA ASP A 25 -3.78 -8.82 13.43
C ASP A 25 -4.18 -10.14 12.75
N HIS A 26 -4.23 -11.23 13.52
CA HIS A 26 -4.61 -12.54 13.00
C HIS A 26 -6.07 -12.56 12.53
N GLU A 27 -6.98 -11.95 13.29
CA GLU A 27 -8.39 -11.79 12.92
C GLU A 27 -8.54 -10.95 11.64
N ALA A 28 -7.86 -9.81 11.55
CA ALA A 28 -7.87 -8.95 10.37
C ALA A 28 -7.39 -9.70 9.11
N LEU A 29 -6.31 -10.49 9.22
CA LEU A 29 -5.78 -11.30 8.11
C LEU A 29 -6.76 -12.39 7.65
N GLN A 30 -7.44 -13.04 8.59
CA GLN A 30 -8.45 -14.07 8.28
C GLN A 30 -9.64 -13.46 7.54
N ILE A 31 -10.19 -12.36 8.06
CA ILE A 31 -11.31 -11.65 7.46
C ILE A 31 -10.94 -11.15 6.07
N PHE A 32 -9.77 -10.52 5.91
CA PHE A 32 -9.28 -10.06 4.61
C PHE A 32 -9.17 -11.19 3.61
N THR A 33 -8.53 -12.30 4.00
CA THR A 33 -8.33 -13.44 3.10
C THR A 33 -9.66 -14.07 2.68
N HIS A 34 -10.62 -14.16 3.61
CA HIS A 34 -11.97 -14.61 3.30
C HIS A 34 -12.69 -13.64 2.36
N ALA A 35 -12.64 -12.33 2.63
CA ALA A 35 -13.26 -11.30 1.81
C ALA A 35 -12.67 -11.24 0.39
N PHE A 36 -11.35 -11.36 0.26
CA PHE A 36 -10.64 -11.38 -1.02
C PHE A 36 -10.99 -12.60 -1.87
N ARG A 37 -11.08 -13.79 -1.25
CA ARG A 37 -11.48 -15.04 -1.92
C ARG A 37 -12.94 -15.02 -2.39
N ASN A 38 -13.82 -14.40 -1.60
CA ASN A 38 -15.25 -14.31 -1.91
C ASN A 38 -15.64 -13.09 -2.76
N ALA A 39 -14.68 -12.21 -3.09
CA ALA A 39 -14.94 -11.10 -3.99
C ALA A 39 -15.33 -11.66 -5.37
N ARG A 40 -16.42 -11.13 -5.95
CA ARG A 40 -16.87 -11.48 -7.30
C ARG A 40 -15.78 -11.19 -8.34
N GLN A 41 -15.88 -11.82 -9.51
CA GLN A 41 -14.93 -11.65 -10.61
C GLN A 41 -14.62 -10.16 -10.87
N GLY A 42 -13.34 -9.84 -11.00
CA GLY A 42 -12.85 -8.47 -11.12
C GLY A 42 -11.32 -8.45 -11.12
N ARG A 43 -10.75 -7.27 -11.35
CA ARG A 43 -9.29 -7.08 -11.28
C ARG A 43 -8.82 -7.20 -9.84
N ASP A 44 -7.64 -7.78 -9.64
CA ASP A 44 -7.17 -8.10 -8.28
C ASP A 44 -6.95 -6.85 -7.43
N GLU A 45 -6.61 -5.71 -8.02
CA GLU A 45 -6.45 -4.44 -7.28
C GLU A 45 -7.77 -4.00 -6.64
N ILE A 46 -8.87 -4.15 -7.40
CA ILE A 46 -10.23 -3.83 -6.92
C ILE A 46 -10.64 -4.80 -5.81
N LYS A 47 -10.26 -6.08 -5.95
CA LYS A 47 -10.55 -7.11 -4.93
C LYS A 47 -9.78 -6.85 -3.65
N VAL A 48 -8.50 -6.45 -3.72
CA VAL A 48 -7.71 -6.06 -2.56
C VAL A 48 -8.34 -4.87 -1.86
N LEU A 49 -8.63 -3.79 -2.59
CA LEU A 49 -9.23 -2.59 -2.01
C LEU A 49 -10.58 -2.88 -1.36
N SER A 50 -11.46 -3.63 -2.05
CA SER A 50 -12.75 -4.01 -1.49
C SER A 50 -12.63 -4.93 -0.27
N ALA A 51 -11.63 -5.83 -0.25
CA ALA A 51 -11.38 -6.67 0.90
C ALA A 51 -10.84 -5.87 2.10
N ILE A 52 -10.00 -4.86 1.86
CA ILE A 52 -9.53 -3.93 2.91
C ILE A 52 -10.72 -3.22 3.55
N HIS A 53 -11.59 -2.58 2.75
CA HIS A 53 -12.75 -1.86 3.28
C HIS A 53 -13.68 -2.79 4.09
N LYS A 54 -13.94 -4.00 3.59
CA LYS A 54 -14.76 -4.98 4.32
C LYS A 54 -14.12 -5.41 5.64
N THR A 55 -12.81 -5.61 5.66
CA THR A 55 -12.10 -5.96 6.88
C THR A 55 -12.16 -4.82 7.90
N ALA A 56 -11.97 -3.58 7.46
CA ALA A 56 -12.10 -2.40 8.30
C ALA A 56 -13.50 -2.29 8.91
N ASP A 57 -14.55 -2.44 8.07
CA ASP A 57 -15.94 -2.43 8.52
C ASP A 57 -16.23 -3.51 9.58
N ILE A 58 -15.72 -4.73 9.40
CA ILE A 58 -15.97 -5.86 10.32
C ILE A 58 -15.18 -5.70 11.62
N THR A 59 -13.94 -5.22 11.54
CA THR A 59 -13.04 -5.09 12.72
C THR A 59 -13.23 -3.78 13.47
N GLY A 60 -13.98 -2.82 12.90
CA GLY A 60 -14.14 -1.46 13.45
C GLY A 60 -12.85 -0.63 13.41
N GLN A 61 -11.89 -1.01 12.57
CA GLN A 61 -10.61 -0.31 12.40
C GLN A 61 -10.65 0.58 11.16
N SER A 62 -9.66 1.47 11.01
CA SER A 62 -9.53 2.27 9.79
C SER A 62 -8.91 1.46 8.64
N ASP A 63 -9.29 1.80 7.41
CA ASP A 63 -8.73 1.18 6.19
C ASP A 63 -7.20 1.30 6.14
N ALA A 64 -6.66 2.43 6.60
CA ALA A 64 -5.23 2.67 6.67
C ALA A 64 -4.53 1.75 7.68
N PHE A 65 -5.15 1.51 8.83
CA PHE A 65 -4.63 0.61 9.84
C PHE A 65 -4.63 -0.85 9.35
N ILE A 66 -5.74 -1.28 8.74
CA ILE A 66 -5.82 -2.62 8.11
C ILE A 66 -4.77 -2.76 7.01
N SER A 67 -4.63 -1.78 6.14
CA SER A 67 -3.61 -1.81 5.07
C SER A 67 -2.19 -1.94 5.62
N LYS A 68 -1.89 -1.24 6.73
CA LYS A 68 -0.62 -1.37 7.43
C LYS A 68 -0.39 -2.79 7.93
N ILE A 69 -1.35 -3.39 8.65
CA ILE A 69 -1.26 -4.77 9.15
C ILE A 69 -1.00 -5.73 7.98
N LEU A 70 -1.81 -5.64 6.92
CA LEU A 70 -1.69 -6.53 5.77
C LEU A 70 -0.30 -6.42 5.11
N VAL A 71 0.21 -5.20 4.93
CA VAL A 71 1.56 -4.96 4.40
C VAL A 71 2.63 -5.49 5.34
N GLU A 72 2.54 -5.23 6.64
CA GLU A 72 3.49 -5.74 7.64
C GLU A 72 3.58 -7.26 7.60
N HIS A 73 2.47 -7.93 7.28
CA HIS A 73 2.36 -9.38 7.08
C HIS A 73 2.57 -9.86 5.64
N GLY A 74 3.05 -9.00 4.73
CA GLY A 74 3.56 -9.40 3.41
C GLY A 74 2.58 -9.23 2.25
N LEU A 75 1.49 -8.48 2.40
CA LEU A 75 0.68 -8.07 1.26
C LEU A 75 1.51 -7.16 0.34
N LEU A 76 1.71 -7.57 -0.91
CA LEU A 76 2.25 -6.73 -1.97
C LEU A 76 1.18 -6.59 -3.06
N ALA A 77 0.82 -5.36 -3.39
CA ALA A 77 -0.18 -5.06 -4.40
C ALA A 77 0.13 -3.71 -5.08
N PRO A 78 -0.40 -3.46 -6.30
CA PRO A 78 -0.28 -2.15 -6.97
C PRO A 78 -0.81 -1.02 -6.08
N ARG A 79 -0.30 0.22 -6.24
CA ARG A 79 -0.74 1.37 -5.40
C ARG A 79 -2.24 1.61 -5.44
N LEU A 80 -2.88 1.39 -6.59
CA LEU A 80 -4.33 1.52 -6.78
C LEU A 80 -5.16 0.56 -5.91
N SER A 81 -4.54 -0.44 -5.31
CA SER A 81 -5.18 -1.43 -4.44
C SER A 81 -5.34 -0.95 -3.00
N PHE A 82 -4.72 0.17 -2.64
CA PHE A 82 -4.67 0.67 -1.27
C PHE A 82 -5.52 1.94 -1.11
N PRO A 83 -6.09 2.17 0.08
CA PRO A 83 -6.81 3.39 0.40
C PRO A 83 -5.87 4.60 0.42
N GLN A 84 -6.39 5.77 0.06
CA GLN A 84 -5.59 7.01 -0.05
C GLN A 84 -4.88 7.36 1.25
N ASP A 85 -5.54 7.22 2.40
CA ASP A 85 -4.96 7.53 3.72
C ASP A 85 -3.72 6.67 4.03
N PHE A 86 -3.70 5.42 3.58
CA PHE A 86 -2.53 4.56 3.70
C PHE A 86 -1.41 5.02 2.76
N LEU A 87 -1.75 5.37 1.52
CA LEU A 87 -0.78 5.87 0.54
C LEU A 87 -0.11 7.16 1.01
N ASP A 88 -0.87 8.09 1.58
CA ASP A 88 -0.32 9.32 2.14
C ASP A 88 0.64 9.04 3.32
N HIS A 89 0.26 8.10 4.20
CA HIS A 89 1.09 7.68 5.32
C HIS A 89 2.42 7.05 4.88
N ILE A 90 2.37 6.10 3.93
CA ILE A 90 3.57 5.39 3.47
C ILE A 90 4.47 6.31 2.63
N ASP A 91 3.89 7.20 1.82
CA ASP A 91 4.65 8.18 1.04
C ASP A 91 5.41 9.14 1.97
N GLN A 92 4.77 9.66 3.02
CA GLN A 92 5.47 10.47 4.02
C GLN A 92 6.61 9.70 4.71
N SER A 93 6.45 8.41 4.91
CA SER A 93 7.48 7.57 5.51
C SER A 93 8.68 7.39 4.55
N PHE A 94 8.43 7.31 3.25
CA PHE A 94 9.47 7.27 2.23
C PHE A 94 10.23 8.59 2.11
N ILE A 95 9.53 9.74 2.14
CA ILE A 95 10.15 11.07 2.14
C ILE A 95 11.11 11.22 3.32
N ARG A 96 10.65 10.90 4.53
CA ARG A 96 11.47 11.00 5.75
C ARG A 96 12.74 10.14 5.65
N GLN A 97 12.67 8.99 4.99
CA GLN A 97 13.84 8.16 4.74
C GLN A 97 14.82 8.81 3.76
N GLU A 98 14.32 9.35 2.64
CA GLU A 98 15.16 10.02 1.63
C GLU A 98 15.90 11.23 2.22
N GLU A 99 15.22 12.02 3.06
CA GLU A 99 15.79 13.18 3.75
C GLU A 99 16.79 12.82 4.87
N GLY A 100 17.10 11.54 5.07
CA GLY A 100 18.02 11.08 6.12
C GLY A 100 17.48 11.28 7.55
N ARG A 101 16.19 11.58 7.71
CA ARG A 101 15.53 11.83 9.00
C ARG A 101 15.11 10.50 9.63
N PHE A 102 16.11 9.76 10.16
CA PHE A 102 16.01 8.68 11.15
C PHE A 102 14.68 7.94 11.29
N SER A 103 14.18 7.32 10.22
CA SER A 103 13.22 6.23 10.33
C SER A 103 13.70 5.07 9.47
N ILE A 104 14.14 4.00 10.13
CA ILE A 104 14.41 2.73 9.46
C ILE A 104 13.03 2.23 9.03
N LEU A 105 12.69 2.39 7.76
CA LEU A 105 11.48 1.77 7.21
C LEU A 105 11.45 0.29 7.59
N SER A 106 10.25 -0.19 7.96
CA SER A 106 10.04 -1.60 8.19
C SER A 106 10.45 -2.40 6.94
N LYS A 107 10.91 -3.64 7.13
CA LYS A 107 11.28 -4.51 6.01
C LYS A 107 10.13 -4.63 5.02
N SER A 108 8.90 -4.72 5.52
CA SER A 108 7.69 -4.82 4.71
C SER A 108 7.44 -3.58 3.84
N TYR A 109 7.68 -2.37 4.37
CA TYR A 109 7.53 -1.13 3.59
C TYR A 109 8.58 -1.03 2.49
N ARG A 110 9.81 -1.51 2.74
CA ARG A 110 10.84 -1.63 1.69
C ARG A 110 10.44 -2.63 0.61
N SER A 111 9.86 -3.76 0.99
CA SER A 111 9.35 -4.75 0.02
C SER A 111 8.25 -4.18 -0.87
N VAL A 112 7.33 -3.39 -0.31
CA VAL A 112 6.29 -2.68 -1.08
C VAL A 112 6.91 -1.63 -2.01
N LEU A 113 7.86 -0.83 -1.52
CA LEU A 113 8.57 0.15 -2.33
C LEU A 113 9.30 -0.49 -3.52
N GLN A 114 10.01 -1.59 -3.26
CA GLN A 114 10.69 -2.37 -4.30
C GLN A 114 9.68 -2.95 -5.30
N PHE A 115 8.59 -3.54 -4.80
CA PHE A 115 7.52 -4.07 -5.64
C PHE A 115 6.96 -3.01 -6.60
N TRP A 116 6.67 -1.80 -6.11
CA TRP A 116 6.21 -0.69 -6.96
C TRP A 116 7.25 -0.27 -7.99
N SER A 117 8.51 -0.13 -7.57
CA SER A 117 9.62 0.20 -8.48
C SER A 117 9.78 -0.83 -9.61
N ASP A 118 9.67 -2.12 -9.29
CA ASP A 118 9.81 -3.22 -10.27
C ASP A 118 8.65 -3.24 -11.29
N HIS A 119 7.48 -2.73 -10.90
CA HIS A 119 6.30 -2.62 -11.77
C HIS A 119 6.22 -1.28 -12.53
N GLY A 120 7.26 -0.44 -12.41
CA GLY A 120 7.31 0.88 -13.06
C GLY A 120 6.38 1.92 -12.43
N GLU A 121 5.88 1.66 -11.22
CA GLU A 121 5.16 2.65 -10.43
C GLU A 121 6.18 3.57 -9.75
N ASP A 122 6.18 4.84 -10.11
CA ASP A 122 7.05 5.84 -9.50
C ASP A 122 6.53 6.19 -8.08
N PRO A 123 7.19 5.71 -7.02
CA PRO A 123 6.73 5.88 -5.65
C PRO A 123 6.79 7.35 -5.22
N PHE A 124 7.60 8.16 -5.91
CA PHE A 124 7.85 9.56 -5.61
C PHE A 124 7.14 10.51 -6.60
N ALA A 125 6.33 9.99 -7.54
CA ALA A 125 5.58 10.81 -8.49
C ALA A 125 4.66 11.82 -7.78
N PHE A 126 4.13 11.44 -6.63
CA PHE A 126 3.26 12.28 -5.81
C PHE A 126 4.07 13.25 -4.93
N VAL A 127 5.15 12.75 -4.30
CA VAL A 127 6.13 13.54 -3.54
C VAL A 127 6.68 14.70 -4.37
N ARG A 128 7.13 14.44 -5.59
CA ARG A 128 7.68 15.47 -6.50
C ARG A 128 6.65 16.51 -6.92
N ARG A 129 5.35 16.16 -6.93
CA ARG A 129 4.26 17.11 -7.19
C ARG A 129 3.94 17.96 -5.97
N GLY A 130 3.98 17.41 -4.76
CA GLY A 130 3.76 18.14 -3.51
C GLY A 130 4.95 19.02 -3.09
N HIS A 131 6.19 18.56 -3.27
CA HIS A 131 7.39 19.30 -2.86
C HIS A 131 7.62 20.57 -3.70
N LYS A 132 7.06 20.65 -4.92
CA LYS A 132 6.99 21.90 -5.68
C LYS A 132 5.99 22.91 -5.10
N ALA A 133 4.98 22.46 -4.35
CA ALA A 133 3.98 23.34 -3.73
C ALA A 133 4.43 23.92 -2.39
N TYR A 134 5.42 23.30 -1.72
CA TYR A 134 5.95 23.73 -0.42
C TYR A 134 7.37 24.31 -0.46
N GLN A 135 7.94 24.57 -1.65
CA GLN A 135 9.07 25.49 -1.75
C GLN A 135 8.55 26.89 -1.42
N THR A 136 8.65 27.26 -0.15
CA THR A 136 8.52 28.62 0.31
C THR A 136 9.42 29.51 -0.55
N PRO A 137 8.91 30.61 -1.12
CA PRO A 137 9.76 31.61 -1.77
C PRO A 137 10.81 32.06 -0.76
N SER A 138 12.08 32.01 -1.17
CA SER A 138 13.21 32.52 -0.43
C SER A 138 13.06 34.03 -0.20
N PHE A 139 12.35 34.42 0.85
CA PHE A 139 12.28 35.79 1.33
C PHE A 139 13.23 35.97 2.51
N LEU A 140 14.54 35.93 2.26
CA LEU A 140 15.51 36.65 3.07
C LEU A 140 16.62 37.16 2.16
N THR A 141 16.30 38.25 1.46
CA THR A 141 17.27 39.29 1.14
C THR A 141 17.31 40.24 2.32
N ALA A 142 18.44 40.30 3.02
CA ALA A 142 18.91 41.46 3.77
C ALA A 142 20.42 41.31 3.98
#